data_AF-L8XWT9-F1
#
_entry.id   AF-L8XWT9-F1
#
_cell.length_a   1.000
_cell.length_b   1.000
_cell.length_c   1.000
_cell.angle_alpha   90.00
_cell.angle_beta   90.00
_cell.angle_gamma   90.00
#
_symmetry.space_group_name_H-M   'P 1'
#
loop_
_entity.id
_entity.type
_entity.pdbx_description
1 polymer ?
#
loop_
_entity_poly.entity_id
_entity_poly.type
_entity_poly.pdbx_seq_one_letter_code
_entity_poly.pdbx_strand_id
1 'polypeptide(L)' 'CKYKNNIIEQDHRFIKKRCRPMLGFKTYKSAQILIAGIETLHKIHKKQIHTEGFYLNPVVTFYSLVS' A
#
# COMPACT_ATOMS: atom_id res chain seq x y z
N CYS A 1 -2.49 18.64 16.57
CA CYS A 1 -1.23 17.86 16.73
C CYS A 1 -0.54 17.68 15.39
N LYS A 2 0.57 18.39 15.15
CA LYS A 2 1.32 18.45 13.87
C LYS A 2 1.82 17.09 13.36
N TYR A 3 1.91 16.08 14.25
CA TYR A 3 2.43 14.74 13.96
C TYR A 3 1.53 13.85 13.08
N LYS A 4 0.20 13.90 13.25
CA LYS A 4 -0.72 13.08 12.44
C LYS A 4 -0.74 13.52 10.98
N ASN A 5 -0.65 14.83 10.74
CA ASN A 5 -0.55 15.38 9.39
C ASN A 5 0.73 14.90 8.69
N ASN A 6 1.85 14.79 9.40
CA ASN A 6 3.11 14.38 8.78
C ASN A 6 3.07 12.92 8.26
N ILE A 7 2.33 12.04 8.93
CA ILE A 7 2.15 10.64 8.51
C ILE A 7 1.27 10.57 7.25
N ILE A 8 0.15 11.30 7.25
CA ILE A 8 -0.78 11.37 6.12
C ILE A 8 -0.07 11.93 4.88
N GLU A 9 0.66 13.04 5.03
CA GLU A 9 1.43 13.66 3.96
C GLU A 9 2.53 12.74 3.41
N GLN A 10 3.17 11.95 4.27
CA GLN A 10 4.21 11.00 3.85
C GLN A 10 3.63 9.84 3.02
N ASP A 11 2.46 9.32 3.42
CA ASP A 11 1.81 8.23 2.71
C ASP A 11 1.30 8.68 1.33
N HIS A 12 0.69 9.87 1.26
CA HIS A 12 0.33 10.49 -0.01
C HIS A 12 1.55 10.75 -0.90
N ARG A 13 2.69 11.16 -0.34
CA ARG A 13 3.93 11.35 -1.09
C ARG A 13 4.46 10.04 -1.69
N PHE A 14 4.35 8.93 -0.96
CA PHE A 14 4.75 7.62 -1.44
C PHE A 14 3.89 7.16 -2.63
N ILE A 15 2.56 7.27 -2.52
CA ILE A 15 1.62 6.92 -3.60
C ILE A 15 1.88 7.80 -4.83
N LYS A 16 2.00 9.11 -4.65
CA LYS A 16 2.32 10.05 -5.75
C LYS A 16 3.64 9.71 -6.43
N LYS A 17 4.68 9.34 -5.67
CA LYS A 17 5.98 8.94 -6.24
C LYS A 17 5.87 7.69 -7.13
N ARG A 18 5.03 6.72 -6.75
CA ARG A 18 4.81 5.48 -7.54
C ARG A 18 3.94 5.72 -8.77
N CYS A 19 2.96 6.61 -8.68
CA CYS A 19 2.08 6.93 -9.81
C CYS A 19 2.74 7.91 -10.82
N ARG A 20 3.70 8.75 -10.40
CA ARG A 20 4.32 9.77 -11.26
C ARG A 20 4.99 9.24 -12.55
N PRO A 21 5.67 8.08 -12.57
CA PRO A 21 6.20 7.52 -13.83
C PRO A 21 5.14 6.80 -14.69
N MET A 22 3.89 6.67 -14.22
CA MET A 22 2.82 6.01 -14.98
C MET A 22 2.11 7.00 -15.92
N LEU A 23 1.63 6.54 -17.07
CA LEU A 23 0.81 7.31 -18.02
C LEU A 23 -0.62 7.61 -17.51
N GLY A 24 -0.86 7.47 -16.20
CA GLY A 24 -2.17 7.59 -15.58
C GLY A 24 -3.02 6.33 -15.64
N PHE A 25 -4.21 6.40 -15.03
CA PHE A 25 -5.17 5.30 -14.99
C PHE A 25 -6.26 5.51 -16.05
N LYS A 26 -6.56 4.47 -16.82
CA LYS A 26 -7.62 4.53 -17.84
C LYS A 26 -9.03 4.61 -17.25
N THR A 27 -9.24 4.08 -16.05
CA THR A 27 -10.54 4.10 -15.35
C THR A 27 -10.36 4.30 -13.85
N TYR A 28 -11.39 4.82 -13.19
CA TYR A 28 -11.41 4.95 -11.72
C TYR A 28 -11.23 3.59 -11.02
N LYS A 29 -11.89 2.54 -11.53
CA LYS A 29 -11.77 1.19 -10.98
C LYS A 29 -10.32 0.68 -11.03
N SER A 30 -9.63 0.91 -12.14
CA SER A 30 -8.20 0.55 -12.27
C SER A 30 -7.31 1.32 -11.31
N ALA A 31 -7.59 2.62 -11.10
CA ALA A 31 -6.88 3.44 -10.12
C ALA A 31 -7.07 2.90 -8.70
N GLN A 32 -8.32 2.60 -8.32
CA GLN A 32 -8.68 2.13 -7.00
C GLN A 32 -8.00 0.78 -6.68
N ILE A 33 -8.06 -0.18 -7.60
CA ILE A 33 -7.42 -1.50 -7.42
C ILE A 33 -5.90 -1.34 -7.27
N LEU A 34 -5.28 -0.51 -8.11
CA LEU A 34 -3.82 -0.34 -8.07
C LEU A 34 -3.34 0.38 -6.81
N ILE A 35 -4.03 1.45 -6.41
CA ILE A 35 -3.71 2.18 -5.18
C ILE A 35 -3.89 1.27 -3.96
N ALA A 36 -4.98 0.50 -3.90
CA ALA A 36 -5.21 -0.46 -2.82
C ALA A 36 -4.10 -1.53 -2.77
N GLY A 37 -3.67 -2.06 -3.93
CA GLY A 37 -2.54 -2.99 -3.99
C GLY A 37 -1.23 -2.40 -3.49
N ILE A 38 -0.90 -1.17 -3.88
CA ILE A 38 0.30 -0.45 -3.40
C ILE A 38 0.24 -0.25 -1.87
N GLU A 39 -0.93 0.14 -1.36
CA GLU A 39 -1.13 0.36 0.08
C GLU A 39 -0.99 -0.93 0.88
N THR A 40 -1.57 -2.03 0.40
CA THR A 40 -1.44 -3.36 1.02
C THR A 40 0.02 -3.80 1.06
N LEU A 41 0.74 -3.71 -0.06
CA LEU A 41 2.17 -4.06 -0.11
C LEU A 41 3.01 -3.19 0.83
N HIS A 42 2.69 -1.89 0.94
CA HIS A 42 3.38 -0.98 1.85
C HIS A 42 3.16 -1.33 3.32
N LYS A 43 1.93 -1.71 3.70
CA LYS A 43 1.59 -2.19 5.06
C LYS A 43 2.31 -3.50 5.38
N ILE A 44 2.39 -4.43 4.42
CA ILE A 44 3.17 -5.67 4.54
C ILE A 44 4.65 -5.35 4.76
N HIS A 45 5.23 -4.44 3.96
CA HIS A 45 6.63 -4.05 4.10
C HIS A 45 6.95 -3.40 5.44
N LYS A 46 6.01 -2.60 5.97
CA LYS A 46 6.13 -2.00 7.31
C LYS A 46 5.86 -2.98 8.46
N LYS A 47 5.57 -4.25 8.17
CA LYS A 47 5.17 -5.27 9.17
C LYS A 47 3.97 -4.82 10.02
N GLN A 48 3.10 -3.99 9.44
CA GLN A 48 1.90 -3.46 10.12
C GLN A 48 0.72 -4.43 10.05
N ILE A 49 0.81 -5.46 9.20
CA ILE A 49 -0.18 -6.52 9.11
C ILE A 49 0.28 -7.66 10.00
N HIS A 50 -0.51 -7.96 11.03
CA HIS A 50 -0.28 -9.11 11.89
C HIS A 50 -1.11 -10.26 11.34
N THR A 51 -0.51 -11.08 10.47
CA THR A 51 -1.07 -12.38 10.14
C THR A 51 -0.65 -13.32 11.26
N GLU A 52 -1.61 -14.01 11.87
CA GLU A 52 -1.43 -14.73 13.13
C GLU A 52 -0.16 -15.60 13.13
N GLY A 53 0.77 -15.28 14.03
CA GLY A 53 1.87 -16.15 14.45
C GLY A 53 3.12 -16.24 13.57
N PHE A 54 3.10 -15.80 12.30
CA PHE A 54 4.26 -15.99 11.42
C PHE A 54 4.64 -14.71 10.65
N TYR A 55 5.90 -14.28 10.81
CA TYR A 55 6.54 -13.33 9.89
C TYR A 55 6.77 -14.01 8.54
N LEU A 56 5.68 -14.21 7.80
CA LEU A 56 5.71 -14.76 6.46
C LEU A 56 6.39 -13.78 5.50
N ASN A 57 6.96 -14.31 4.42
CA ASN A 57 7.50 -13.50 3.34
C ASN A 57 6.40 -12.56 2.81
N PRO A 58 6.71 -11.28 2.47
CA PRO A 58 5.74 -10.34 1.94
C PRO A 58 4.82 -10.88 0.83
N VAL A 59 5.35 -11.77 -0.01
CA VAL A 59 4.59 -12.44 -1.08
C VAL A 59 3.54 -13.39 -0.50
N VAL A 60 3.93 -14.23 0.46
CA VAL A 60 3.03 -15.19 1.11
C VAL A 60 1.95 -14.46 1.91
N THR A 61 2.32 -13.40 2.63
CA THR A 61 1.35 -12.53 3.32
C THR A 61 0.35 -11.91 2.33
N PHE A 62 0.81 -11.45 1.16
CA PHE A 62 -0.09 -10.90 0.15
C PHE A 62 -1.11 -11.94 -0.35
N TYR A 63 -0.67 -13.15 -0.69
CA TYR A 63 -1.58 -14.21 -1.15
C TYR A 63 -2.57 -14.66 -0.06
N SER A 64 -2.14 -14.69 1.20
CA SER A 64 -3.01 -15.03 2.34
C SER A 64 -4.08 -13.98 2.63
N LEU A 65 -3.93 -12.74 2.18
CA LEU A 65 -4.92 -11.67 2.37
C LEU A 65 -5.95 -11.60 1.23
N VAL A 66 -5.62 -12.18 0.07
CA VAL A 66 -6.42 -12.11 -1.16
C VAL A 66 -7.18 -13.42 -1.41
N SER A 67 -6.76 -14.52 -0.79
CA SER A 67 -7.45 -15.82 -0.81
C SER A 67 -8.52 -15.88 0.28
#